data_AF-A0A2D5VK51-F1
#
_entry.id   AF-A0A2D5VK51-F1
#
_cell.length_a   1.000
_cell.length_b   1.000
_cell.length_c   1.000
_cell.angle_alpha   90.00
_cell.angle_beta   90.00
_cell.angle_gamma   90.00
#
_symmetry.space_group_name_H-M   'P 1'
#
loop_
_entity.id
_entity.type
_entity.pdbx_description
1 polymer ?
#
loop_
_entity_poly.entity_id
_entity_poly.type
_entity_poly.pdbx_seq_one_letter_code
_entity_poly.pdbx_strand_id
1 'polypeptide(L)'
;MLNITTTLSPPAVFVGKWQATQVYYNYSGGERRDDVKDEVLEANGIAFVHNSNDNVYAAYNKHVAAKLGAKFNARLRAASYDVWIKPIKHILDKHCLLGQHGGNLRNFSYLPRLIPRAHAMKDTIKTMEKDGQLPLIPLAILFCCTPSEIRKHVGKGRWKYLCKLPHSVVMKLMLTLYKLEENMFIQFVGDTYIANQMLDTRPPTACFWLAICEVIDICRDIKNTLIDRHLLVVFKLVDNGDGTVNEYFEQAEFSFEPEFNWQPALKAAQDKLLANIREQGVLLRWFNQHCRVSNKQEIERYLAFFNDTRKMCNKVGEKMALSSKEALKSQHDRLTAHFRDAILQRMRAQRDARREGIIKELGSYHESQVIIAEKLSQTLAQHPTLNARVLTGGEDYLDEAEEMAHCLVNYLGAAHKGVFVALSLRPEGQQRTTLSLAKDKGVWSKHQHFGYDNEVVENPALYQDFTDRVCATLNGDQ
;
A
#
# COMPACT_ATOMS: atom_id res chain seq x y z
N MET A 1 22.36 -7.57 37.24
CA MET A 1 21.61 -6.81 36.23
C MET A 1 22.62 -6.26 35.24
N LEU A 2 22.38 -6.40 33.93
CA LEU A 2 23.30 -5.85 32.93
C LEU A 2 23.25 -4.32 32.93
N ASN A 3 24.42 -3.68 32.93
CA ASN A 3 24.54 -2.22 32.88
C ASN A 3 24.54 -1.76 31.43
N ILE A 4 23.91 -0.61 31.19
CA ILE A 4 23.97 0.10 29.91
C ILE A 4 25.11 1.11 30.00
N THR A 5 26.09 0.99 29.12
CA THR A 5 27.20 1.95 29.01
C THR A 5 27.27 2.49 27.58
N THR A 6 28.00 3.59 27.37
CA THR A 6 27.97 4.32 26.11
C THR A 6 29.33 4.92 25.77
N THR A 7 29.65 4.99 24.48
CA THR A 7 30.79 5.77 23.94
C THR A 7 30.28 6.81 22.95
N LEU A 8 30.94 7.97 22.86
CA LEU A 8 30.59 9.04 21.92
C LEU A 8 31.49 9.07 20.67
N SER A 9 32.63 8.35 20.69
CA SER A 9 33.57 8.30 19.57
C SER A 9 34.32 6.95 19.54
N PRO A 10 33.95 6.02 18.64
CA PRO A 10 32.73 6.04 17.83
C PRO A 10 31.46 5.99 18.71
N PRO A 11 30.33 6.55 18.26
CA PRO A 11 29.07 6.44 18.97
C PRO A 11 28.64 4.97 19.09
N ALA A 12 28.44 4.47 20.31
CA ALA A 12 27.94 3.12 20.54
C ALA A 12 27.24 2.99 21.90
N VAL A 13 26.31 2.04 22.00
CA VAL A 13 25.65 1.65 23.25
C VAL A 13 26.01 0.19 23.55
N PHE A 14 26.36 -0.11 24.79
CA PHE A 14 26.74 -1.44 25.23
C PHE A 14 25.80 -1.93 26.33
N VAL A 15 25.43 -3.21 26.27
CA VAL A 15 24.68 -3.90 27.34
C VAL A 15 25.40 -5.22 27.64
N GLY A 16 26.31 -5.17 28.61
CA GLY A 16 27.25 -6.28 28.84
C GLY A 16 28.11 -6.54 27.60
N LYS A 17 28.04 -7.75 27.03
CA LYS A 17 28.76 -8.14 25.80
C LYS A 17 28.06 -7.72 24.50
N TRP A 18 26.79 -7.34 24.57
CA TRP A 18 26.05 -6.85 23.41
C TRP A 18 26.44 -5.42 23.10
N GLN A 19 26.58 -5.10 21.81
CA GLN A 19 26.91 -3.75 21.34
C GLN A 19 25.96 -3.31 20.22
N ALA A 20 25.57 -2.05 20.28
CA ALA A 20 24.81 -1.36 19.26
C ALA A 20 25.63 -0.23 18.66
N THR A 21 26.09 -0.46 17.43
CA THR A 21 26.68 0.55 16.54
C THR A 21 25.62 1.25 15.67
N GLN A 22 24.35 0.95 15.88
CA GLN A 22 23.21 1.54 15.17
C GLN A 22 22.27 2.27 16.14
N VAL A 23 21.41 3.14 15.58
CA VAL A 23 20.49 3.96 16.37
C VAL A 23 19.30 3.13 16.84
N TYR A 24 19.02 3.12 18.14
CA TYR A 24 17.86 2.48 18.76
C TYR A 24 16.92 3.56 19.35
N TYR A 25 16.32 4.36 18.46
CA TYR A 25 15.42 5.47 18.80
C TYR A 25 14.12 5.39 17.98
N ASN A 26 12.95 5.43 18.64
CA ASN A 26 11.62 5.50 18.02
C ASN A 26 11.24 4.43 16.96
N TYR A 27 11.69 3.18 17.09
CA TYR A 27 11.08 2.08 16.31
C TYR A 27 9.63 1.83 16.74
N SER A 28 8.71 1.99 15.79
CA SER A 28 7.24 1.88 15.96
C SER A 28 6.69 0.46 15.77
N GLY A 29 7.53 -0.54 15.46
CA GLY A 29 7.11 -1.94 15.39
C GLY A 29 7.09 -2.60 16.77
N GLY A 30 5.99 -3.30 17.11
CA GLY A 30 5.87 -4.08 18.34
C GLY A 30 6.78 -5.31 18.36
N GLU A 31 6.95 -5.97 17.20
CA GLU A 31 7.72 -7.22 17.06
C GLU A 31 9.22 -7.02 17.34
N ARG A 32 9.84 -5.96 16.82
CA ARG A 32 11.28 -5.67 16.99
C ARG A 32 11.74 -5.36 18.43
N ARG A 33 10.83 -5.15 19.37
CA ARG A 33 11.19 -4.78 20.76
C ARG A 33 11.54 -5.98 21.62
N ASP A 34 11.07 -7.16 21.23
CA ASP A 34 11.38 -8.41 21.91
C ASP A 34 12.65 -9.04 21.31
N ASP A 35 12.85 -8.96 19.98
CA ASP A 35 14.09 -9.34 19.29
C ASP A 35 15.35 -8.71 19.91
N VAL A 36 15.35 -7.40 20.19
CA VAL A 36 16.53 -6.71 20.77
C VAL A 36 16.85 -7.19 22.19
N LYS A 37 15.84 -7.53 22.98
CA LYS A 37 16.08 -8.09 24.32
C LYS A 37 16.68 -9.48 24.18
N ASP A 38 16.21 -10.27 23.23
CA ASP A 38 16.68 -11.62 22.96
C ASP A 38 18.13 -11.60 22.47
N GLU A 39 18.47 -10.73 21.52
CA GLU A 39 19.85 -10.48 21.08
C GLU A 39 20.77 -10.08 22.24
N VAL A 40 20.29 -9.19 23.13
CA VAL A 40 21.06 -8.76 24.31
C VAL A 40 21.27 -9.94 25.26
N LEU A 41 20.25 -10.75 25.51
CA LEU A 41 20.34 -11.90 26.39
C LEU A 41 21.29 -12.96 25.80
N GLU A 42 21.14 -13.29 24.51
CA GLU A 42 21.96 -14.24 23.78
C GLU A 42 23.44 -13.83 23.75
N ALA A 43 23.74 -12.59 23.38
CA ALA A 43 25.12 -12.08 23.36
C ALA A 43 25.79 -12.11 24.74
N ASN A 44 24.99 -12.09 25.82
CA ASN A 44 25.46 -12.23 27.19
C ASN A 44 25.43 -13.67 27.71
N GLY A 45 25.10 -14.66 26.87
CA GLY A 45 25.04 -16.07 27.22
C GLY A 45 23.88 -16.42 28.17
N ILE A 46 22.78 -15.67 28.10
CA ILE A 46 21.61 -15.84 28.97
C ILE A 46 20.52 -16.54 28.16
N ALA A 47 20.36 -17.85 28.36
CA ALA A 47 19.35 -18.64 27.66
C ALA A 47 17.93 -18.34 28.20
N PHE A 48 16.95 -18.25 27.28
CA PHE A 48 15.53 -18.26 27.59
C PHE A 48 14.87 -19.44 26.87
N VAL A 49 14.18 -20.31 27.62
CA VAL A 49 13.45 -21.45 27.04
C VAL A 49 11.99 -21.02 26.86
N HIS A 50 11.53 -20.94 25.61
CA HIS A 50 10.11 -20.75 25.30
C HIS A 50 9.33 -22.01 25.69
N ASN A 51 8.55 -21.95 26.75
CA ASN A 51 7.62 -23.02 27.12
C ASN A 51 6.26 -22.77 26.45
N SER A 52 5.67 -23.79 25.83
CA SER A 52 4.53 -23.71 24.91
C SER A 52 3.15 -23.52 25.56
N ASN A 53 3.05 -23.15 26.84
CA ASN A 53 1.77 -23.03 27.55
C ASN A 53 1.48 -21.59 28.00
N ASP A 54 0.20 -21.20 27.94
CA ASP A 54 -0.34 -19.85 28.14
C ASP A 54 0.09 -19.18 29.46
N ASN A 55 1.24 -18.49 29.43
CA ASN A 55 1.50 -17.15 29.96
C ASN A 55 2.91 -16.68 29.54
N VAL A 56 3.34 -17.08 28.34
CA VAL A 56 4.72 -16.97 27.83
C VAL A 56 5.24 -15.54 27.94
N TYR A 57 4.40 -14.56 27.63
CA TYR A 57 4.78 -13.15 27.61
C TYR A 57 5.00 -12.54 29.01
N ALA A 58 4.22 -12.96 30.01
CA ALA A 58 4.38 -12.48 31.38
C ALA A 58 5.63 -13.10 32.04
N ALA A 59 5.85 -14.39 31.82
CA ALA A 59 7.05 -15.09 32.28
C ALA A 59 8.32 -14.55 31.62
N TYR A 60 8.28 -14.31 30.30
CA TYR A 60 9.32 -13.66 29.54
C TYR A 60 9.66 -12.27 30.10
N ASN A 61 8.67 -11.39 30.25
CA ASN A 61 8.91 -10.05 30.78
C ASN A 61 9.47 -10.07 32.22
N LYS A 62 9.04 -11.02 33.06
CA LYS A 62 9.60 -11.20 34.41
C LYS A 62 11.07 -11.66 34.35
N HIS A 63 11.39 -12.61 33.46
CA HIS A 63 12.76 -13.08 33.24
C HIS A 63 13.67 -11.95 32.73
N VAL A 64 13.24 -11.25 31.68
CA VAL A 64 13.92 -10.08 31.11
C VAL A 64 14.12 -9.01 32.18
N ALA A 65 13.09 -8.66 32.95
CA ALA A 65 13.18 -7.65 34.00
C ALA A 65 14.19 -8.04 35.11
N ALA A 66 14.31 -9.33 35.45
CA ALA A 66 15.29 -9.79 36.43
C ALA A 66 16.75 -9.64 35.93
N LYS A 67 16.98 -9.81 34.63
CA LYS A 67 18.32 -9.78 34.02
C LYS A 67 18.73 -8.38 33.55
N LEU A 68 17.84 -7.70 32.84
CA LEU A 68 18.08 -6.38 32.22
C LEU A 68 17.58 -5.21 33.07
N GLY A 69 16.70 -5.48 34.04
CA GLY A 69 16.09 -4.48 34.90
C GLY A 69 14.77 -3.94 34.40
N ALA A 70 14.03 -3.28 35.30
CA ALA A 70 12.78 -2.63 34.97
C ALA A 70 12.98 -1.53 33.91
N LYS A 71 11.98 -1.37 33.04
CA LYS A 71 11.96 -0.35 31.98
C LYS A 71 13.20 -0.38 31.06
N PHE A 72 13.79 -1.56 30.82
CA PHE A 72 14.97 -1.74 29.96
C PHE A 72 14.86 -0.98 28.63
N ASN A 73 13.77 -1.16 27.88
CA ASN A 73 13.55 -0.48 26.60
C ASN A 73 13.53 1.05 26.72
N ALA A 74 13.08 1.61 27.85
CA ALA A 74 13.12 3.06 28.06
C ALA A 74 14.55 3.54 28.35
N ARG A 75 15.29 2.80 29.18
CA ARG A 75 16.70 3.09 29.50
C ARG A 75 17.60 2.95 28.27
N LEU A 76 17.39 1.92 27.47
CA LEU A 76 18.13 1.70 26.22
C LEU A 76 17.87 2.83 25.21
N ARG A 77 16.61 3.26 25.06
CA ARG A 77 16.26 4.42 24.23
C ARG A 77 16.89 5.72 24.73
N ALA A 78 16.92 5.94 26.05
CA ALA A 78 17.57 7.11 26.63
C ALA A 78 19.08 7.11 26.35
N ALA A 79 19.76 5.98 26.58
CA ALA A 79 21.18 5.83 26.27
C ALA A 79 21.47 6.02 24.76
N SER A 80 20.62 5.46 23.90
CA SER A 80 20.73 5.65 22.45
C SER A 80 20.53 7.12 22.06
N TYR A 81 19.58 7.82 22.68
CA TYR A 81 19.36 9.26 22.46
C TYR A 81 20.58 10.09 22.85
N ASP A 82 21.15 9.86 24.04
CA ASP A 82 22.30 10.62 24.54
C ASP A 82 23.55 10.44 23.66
N VAL A 83 23.69 9.29 23.00
CA VAL A 83 24.81 8.98 22.10
C VAL A 83 24.56 9.46 20.68
N TRP A 84 23.41 9.10 20.11
CA TRP A 84 23.16 9.24 18.68
C TRP A 84 22.44 10.53 18.31
N ILE A 85 21.60 11.08 19.19
CA ILE A 85 20.75 12.23 18.88
C ILE A 85 21.31 13.50 19.51
N LYS A 86 21.45 13.52 20.83
CA LYS A 86 21.79 14.71 21.61
C LYS A 86 23.03 15.45 21.11
N PRO A 87 24.15 14.80 20.75
CA PRO A 87 25.37 15.50 20.34
C PRO A 87 25.25 16.26 19.01
N ILE A 88 24.38 15.79 18.11
CA ILE A 88 24.18 16.35 16.76
C ILE A 88 22.75 16.85 16.54
N LYS A 89 21.97 17.04 17.62
CA LYS A 89 20.54 17.36 17.54
C LYS A 89 20.27 18.60 16.68
N HIS A 90 21.12 19.63 16.80
CA HIS A 90 21.02 20.86 16.01
C HIS A 90 21.14 20.60 14.49
N ILE A 91 22.02 19.68 14.07
CA ILE A 91 22.15 19.25 12.68
C ILE A 91 20.89 18.51 12.25
N LEU A 92 20.45 17.55 13.08
CA LEU A 92 19.30 16.70 12.76
C LEU A 92 17.99 17.49 12.66
N ASP A 93 17.74 18.41 13.59
CA ASP A 93 16.54 19.26 13.60
C ASP A 93 16.46 20.16 12.35
N LYS A 94 17.62 20.63 11.88
CA LYS A 94 17.71 21.57 10.77
C LYS A 94 17.75 20.89 9.41
N HIS A 95 18.33 19.69 9.33
CA HIS A 95 18.68 19.05 8.05
C HIS A 95 18.17 17.61 7.87
N CYS A 96 17.60 16.98 8.90
CA CYS A 96 17.16 15.58 8.84
C CYS A 96 15.74 15.36 9.39
N LEU A 97 14.99 16.43 9.65
CA LEU A 97 13.67 16.39 10.24
C LEU A 97 12.60 16.06 9.18
N LEU A 98 11.82 15.00 9.41
CA LEU A 98 10.58 14.75 8.69
C LEU A 98 9.42 15.43 9.41
N GLY A 99 8.73 16.35 8.73
CA GLY A 99 7.39 16.75 9.16
C GLY A 99 6.42 15.59 8.94
N GLN A 100 5.70 15.15 9.98
CA GLN A 100 4.58 14.23 9.76
C GLN A 100 3.51 14.93 8.92
N HIS A 101 3.06 14.26 7.86
CA HIS A 101 1.72 14.46 7.33
C HIS A 101 0.72 14.17 8.46
N GLY A 102 0.14 15.22 9.03
CA GLY A 102 -0.97 15.10 9.99
C GLY A 102 -0.57 15.20 11.47
N GLY A 103 -0.45 16.43 11.98
CA GLY A 103 -1.23 16.82 13.16
C GLY A 103 -0.70 16.62 14.58
N ASN A 104 0.50 16.10 14.85
CA ASN A 104 1.02 16.08 16.24
C ASN A 104 2.54 16.32 16.35
N LEU A 105 2.91 17.46 16.96
CA LEU A 105 4.29 17.90 17.23
C LEU A 105 5.11 16.95 18.13
N ARG A 106 4.51 15.88 18.68
CA ARG A 106 5.16 14.91 19.58
C ARG A 106 5.90 13.78 18.86
N ASN A 107 5.76 13.65 17.53
CA ASN A 107 6.26 12.50 16.76
C ASN A 107 7.25 12.88 15.63
N PHE A 108 8.11 13.87 15.82
CA PHE A 108 9.25 14.06 14.92
C PHE A 108 10.18 12.85 15.04
N SER A 109 10.31 12.10 13.95
CA SER A 109 11.25 10.98 13.83
C SER A 109 12.33 11.38 12.84
N TYR A 110 13.59 11.33 13.27
CA TYR A 110 14.73 11.42 12.37
C TYR A 110 14.77 10.14 11.53
N LEU A 111 15.17 10.26 10.26
CA LEU A 111 15.42 9.08 9.43
C LEU A 111 16.61 8.30 10.01
N PRO A 112 16.42 7.05 10.48
CA PRO A 112 17.46 6.32 11.21
C PRO A 112 18.81 6.28 10.49
N ARG A 113 18.81 6.11 9.17
CA ARG A 113 20.03 6.04 8.33
C ARG A 113 20.73 7.39 8.11
N LEU A 114 20.04 8.52 8.26
CA LEU A 114 20.68 9.84 8.16
C LEU A 114 21.47 10.21 9.41
N ILE A 115 21.14 9.62 10.56
CA ILE A 115 21.79 9.91 11.84
C ILE A 115 23.27 9.49 11.84
N PRO A 116 23.67 8.25 11.49
CA PRO A 116 25.09 7.88 11.42
C PRO A 116 25.83 8.68 10.35
N ARG A 117 25.21 8.96 9.19
CA ARG A 117 25.81 9.81 8.15
C ARG A 117 26.04 11.25 8.63
N ALA A 118 25.10 11.81 9.40
CA ALA A 118 25.26 13.13 10.01
C ALA A 118 26.38 13.16 11.07
N HIS A 119 26.56 12.08 11.85
CA HIS A 119 27.71 11.93 12.75
C HIS A 119 29.03 11.92 11.99
N ALA A 120 29.12 11.14 10.91
CA ALA A 120 30.31 11.07 10.06
C ALA A 120 30.65 12.42 9.42
N MET A 121 29.64 13.20 9.07
CA MET A 121 29.79 14.48 8.38
C MET A 121 29.83 15.71 9.31
N LYS A 122 29.75 15.55 10.63
CA LYS A 122 29.52 16.65 11.58
C LYS A 122 30.50 17.83 11.44
N ASP A 123 31.79 17.56 11.21
CA ASP A 123 32.81 18.61 11.13
C ASP A 123 32.84 19.27 9.74
N THR A 124 32.55 18.51 8.68
CA THR A 124 32.27 19.05 7.34
C THR A 124 31.05 19.96 7.37
N ILE A 125 29.98 19.57 8.07
CA ILE A 125 28.74 20.34 8.19
C ILE A 125 29.01 21.68 8.89
N LYS A 126 29.76 21.70 10.00
CA LYS A 126 30.16 22.95 10.66
C LYS A 126 30.89 23.90 9.72
N THR A 127 31.77 23.37 8.87
CA THR A 127 32.48 24.15 7.85
C THR A 127 31.51 24.70 6.81
N MET A 128 30.60 23.86 6.30
CA MET A 128 29.57 24.28 5.34
C MET A 128 28.63 25.35 5.91
N GLU A 129 28.27 25.27 7.19
CA GLU A 129 27.48 26.30 7.87
C GLU A 129 28.21 27.64 7.93
N LYS A 130 29.51 27.61 8.28
CA LYS A 130 30.37 28.80 8.30
C LYS A 130 30.52 29.44 6.92
N ASP A 131 30.61 28.61 5.88
CA ASP A 131 30.81 29.05 4.50
C ASP A 131 29.50 29.45 3.79
N GLY A 132 28.36 29.45 4.50
CA GLY A 132 27.07 29.83 3.94
C GLY A 132 26.49 28.81 2.93
N GLN A 133 26.99 27.57 2.92
CA GLN A 133 26.55 26.50 2.02
C GLN A 133 25.34 25.71 2.58
N LEU A 134 24.55 26.36 3.44
CA LEU A 134 23.40 25.79 4.14
C LEU A 134 22.45 24.98 3.25
N PRO A 135 22.10 25.42 2.02
CA PRO A 135 21.16 24.68 1.18
C PRO A 135 21.65 23.28 0.78
N LEU A 136 22.97 23.03 0.79
CA LEU A 136 23.58 21.80 0.27
C LEU A 136 23.85 20.75 1.34
N ILE A 137 23.81 21.14 2.62
CA ILE A 137 24.03 20.25 3.77
C ILE A 137 23.16 18.97 3.71
N PRO A 138 21.87 19.00 3.32
CA PRO A 138 21.07 17.77 3.23
C PRO A 138 21.65 16.75 2.26
N LEU A 139 22.19 17.18 1.12
CA LEU A 139 22.81 16.26 0.15
C LEU A 139 24.17 15.75 0.65
N ALA A 140 24.93 16.57 1.37
CA ALA A 140 26.18 16.15 2.00
C ALA A 140 25.95 15.06 3.05
N ILE A 141 24.87 15.18 3.84
CA ILE A 141 24.45 14.15 4.80
C ILE A 141 23.99 12.89 4.06
N LEU A 142 23.12 13.03 3.07
CA LEU A 142 22.60 11.86 2.34
C LEU A 142 23.71 11.07 1.67
N PHE A 143 24.63 11.71 0.97
CA PHE A 143 25.69 10.99 0.24
C PHE A 143 26.92 10.67 1.09
N CYS A 144 27.00 11.24 2.30
CA CYS A 144 28.20 11.19 3.14
C CYS A 144 29.46 11.67 2.38
N CYS A 145 29.30 12.76 1.61
CA CYS A 145 30.33 13.32 0.74
C CYS A 145 30.43 14.84 0.91
N THR A 146 31.62 15.39 0.64
CA THR A 146 31.85 16.83 0.57
C THR A 146 31.19 17.45 -0.67
N PRO A 147 30.91 18.77 -0.65
CA PRO A 147 30.43 19.51 -1.82
C PRO A 147 31.27 19.31 -3.10
N SER A 148 32.59 19.20 -2.96
CA SER A 148 33.51 18.99 -4.07
C SER A 148 33.30 17.62 -4.73
N GLU A 149 33.13 16.58 -3.91
CA GLU A 149 32.86 15.21 -4.38
C GLU A 149 31.50 15.12 -5.04
N ILE A 150 30.45 15.70 -4.44
CA ILE A 150 29.12 15.74 -5.04
C ILE A 150 29.20 16.41 -6.42
N ARG A 151 29.88 17.56 -6.52
CA ARG A 151 30.09 18.27 -7.80
C ARG A 151 30.79 17.39 -8.84
N LYS A 152 31.77 16.57 -8.43
CA LYS A 152 32.47 15.64 -9.33
C LYS A 152 31.50 14.59 -9.91
N HIS A 153 30.59 14.08 -9.10
CA HIS A 153 29.61 13.08 -9.52
C HIS A 153 28.47 13.65 -10.38
N VAL A 154 27.86 14.78 -9.98
CA VAL A 154 26.69 15.32 -10.70
C VAL A 154 27.05 16.19 -11.90
N GLY A 155 28.29 16.69 -11.94
CA GLY A 155 28.80 17.57 -12.99
C GLY A 155 28.46 19.05 -12.78
N LYS A 156 29.21 19.92 -13.48
CA LYS A 156 29.18 21.40 -13.30
C LYS A 156 27.80 22.02 -13.51
N GLY A 157 27.03 21.55 -14.50
CA GLY A 157 25.72 22.11 -14.84
C GLY A 157 24.67 21.87 -13.75
N ARG A 158 24.53 20.59 -13.34
CA ARG A 158 23.61 20.18 -12.26
C ARG A 158 24.02 20.79 -10.92
N TRP A 159 25.33 20.87 -10.65
CA TRP A 159 25.85 21.55 -9.46
C TRP A 159 25.39 23.01 -9.38
N LYS A 160 25.55 23.79 -10.45
CA LYS A 160 25.09 25.18 -10.51
C LYS A 160 23.59 25.31 -10.27
N TYR A 161 22.79 24.35 -10.71
CA TYR A 161 21.35 24.33 -10.45
C TYR A 161 21.05 24.07 -8.97
N LEU A 162 21.65 23.03 -8.37
CA LEU A 162 21.49 22.70 -6.95
C LEU A 162 21.84 23.89 -6.03
N CYS A 163 22.94 24.60 -6.32
CA CYS A 163 23.34 25.77 -5.54
C CYS A 163 22.34 26.93 -5.55
N LYS A 164 21.42 26.97 -6.52
CA LYS A 164 20.38 28.02 -6.63
C LYS A 164 19.08 27.63 -5.93
N LEU A 165 18.94 26.38 -5.51
CA LEU A 165 17.71 25.91 -4.89
C LEU A 165 17.61 26.38 -3.43
N PRO A 166 16.41 26.77 -2.97
CA PRO A 166 16.17 27.00 -1.56
C PRO A 166 16.44 25.74 -0.73
N HIS A 167 16.90 25.90 0.51
CA HIS A 167 17.19 24.79 1.42
C HIS A 167 15.98 23.84 1.60
N SER A 168 14.76 24.37 1.66
CA SER A 168 13.52 23.58 1.75
C SER A 168 13.26 22.67 0.54
N VAL A 169 13.70 23.07 -0.66
CA VAL A 169 13.59 22.28 -1.88
C VAL A 169 14.65 21.18 -1.90
N VAL A 170 15.88 21.50 -1.48
CA VAL A 170 16.96 20.50 -1.39
C VAL A 170 16.65 19.45 -0.32
N MET A 171 16.03 19.84 0.80
CA MET A 171 15.51 18.90 1.79
C MET A 171 14.53 17.91 1.20
N LYS A 172 13.58 18.36 0.37
CA LYS A 172 12.61 17.46 -0.27
C LYS A 172 13.28 16.55 -1.29
N LEU A 173 14.22 17.08 -2.07
CA LEU A 173 15.03 16.28 -2.99
C LEU A 173 15.81 15.20 -2.23
N MET A 174 16.44 15.54 -1.10
CA MET A 174 17.14 14.59 -0.23
C MET A 174 16.19 13.46 0.21
N LEU A 175 14.98 13.78 0.65
CA LEU A 175 13.99 12.77 1.04
C LEU A 175 13.58 11.87 -0.12
N THR A 176 13.45 12.42 -1.34
CA THR A 176 13.15 11.64 -2.54
C THR A 176 14.26 10.67 -2.87
N LEU A 177 15.49 11.16 -2.86
CA LEU A 177 16.67 10.34 -3.14
C LEU A 177 16.89 9.30 -2.03
N TYR A 178 16.60 9.63 -0.77
CA TYR A 178 16.64 8.69 0.35
C TYR A 178 15.71 7.50 0.12
N LYS A 179 14.42 7.74 -0.20
CA LYS A 179 13.48 6.63 -0.44
C LYS A 179 13.78 5.88 -1.73
N LEU A 180 14.32 6.57 -2.74
CA LEU A 180 14.79 5.91 -3.95
C LEU A 180 15.92 4.91 -3.62
N GLU A 181 16.89 5.32 -2.80
CA GLU A 181 17.96 4.45 -2.32
C GLU A 181 17.39 3.28 -1.51
N GLU A 182 16.50 3.54 -0.56
CA GLU A 182 15.87 2.52 0.30
C GLU A 182 15.12 1.46 -0.52
N ASN A 183 14.24 1.88 -1.42
CA ASN A 183 13.43 0.96 -2.22
C ASN A 183 14.27 0.16 -3.23
N MET A 184 15.31 0.76 -3.81
CA MET A 184 16.25 0.03 -4.66
C MET A 184 16.91 -1.14 -3.94
N PHE A 185 17.33 -0.92 -2.71
CA PHE A 185 18.01 -1.93 -1.92
C PHE A 185 17.05 -2.95 -1.34
N ILE A 186 15.85 -2.56 -0.90
CA ILE A 186 14.81 -3.50 -0.47
C ILE A 186 14.42 -4.43 -1.62
N GLN A 187 14.20 -3.89 -2.83
CA GLN A 187 13.90 -4.70 -4.02
C GLN A 187 15.05 -5.62 -4.44
N PHE A 188 16.29 -5.29 -4.06
CA PHE A 188 17.48 -6.05 -4.40
C PHE A 188 17.81 -7.16 -3.39
N VAL A 189 17.61 -6.89 -2.10
CA VAL A 189 17.99 -7.80 -1.01
C VAL A 189 16.82 -8.68 -0.58
N GLY A 190 15.58 -8.30 -0.89
CA GLY A 190 14.36 -9.00 -0.44
C GLY A 190 14.10 -8.86 1.07
N ASP A 191 15.10 -8.41 1.83
CA ASP A 191 15.06 -8.23 3.27
C ASP A 191 15.43 -6.78 3.63
N THR A 192 14.53 -6.12 4.37
CA THR A 192 14.67 -4.71 4.77
C THR A 192 15.79 -4.52 5.81
N TYR A 193 16.10 -5.51 6.63
CA TYR A 193 17.14 -5.44 7.65
C TYR A 193 18.54 -5.53 7.03
N ILE A 194 18.76 -6.49 6.13
CA ILE A 194 20.06 -6.67 5.44
C ILE A 194 20.32 -5.49 4.49
N ALA A 195 19.29 -5.00 3.79
CA ALA A 195 19.38 -3.78 2.98
C ALA A 195 19.89 -2.59 3.80
N ASN A 196 19.37 -2.40 5.01
CA ASN A 196 19.78 -1.30 5.89
C ASN A 196 21.22 -1.45 6.39
N GLN A 197 21.65 -2.66 6.77
CA GLN A 197 23.04 -2.91 7.19
C GLN A 197 24.06 -2.65 6.07
N MET A 198 23.76 -3.03 4.84
CA MET A 198 24.67 -2.81 3.70
C MET A 198 24.78 -1.33 3.30
N LEU A 199 23.75 -0.54 3.60
CA LEU A 199 23.61 0.86 3.22
C LEU A 199 24.21 1.87 4.20
N ASP A 200 24.36 1.47 5.47
CA ASP A 200 24.85 2.35 6.53
C ASP A 200 26.37 2.62 6.44
N THR A 201 27.09 1.89 5.59
CA THR A 201 28.56 1.91 5.54
C THR A 201 29.18 2.26 4.17
N ARG A 202 28.37 2.49 3.12
CA ARG A 202 28.88 2.67 1.75
C ARG A 202 28.41 3.96 1.08
N PRO A 203 29.29 4.65 0.34
CA PRO A 203 28.88 5.74 -0.54
C PRO A 203 27.99 5.22 -1.68
N PRO A 204 27.19 6.08 -2.31
CA PRO A 204 26.28 5.62 -3.34
C PRO A 204 27.01 5.06 -4.57
N THR A 205 26.45 4.00 -5.17
CA THR A 205 27.04 3.34 -6.35
C THR A 205 27.05 4.26 -7.58
N ALA A 206 27.92 3.98 -8.56
CA ALA A 206 27.99 4.76 -9.80
C ALA A 206 26.63 4.85 -10.54
N CYS A 207 25.86 3.75 -10.55
CA CYS A 207 24.51 3.75 -11.14
C CYS A 207 23.50 4.56 -10.31
N PHE A 208 23.64 4.61 -8.99
CA PHE A 208 22.82 5.49 -8.16
C PHE A 208 23.08 6.97 -8.48
N TRP A 209 24.34 7.34 -8.73
CA TRP A 209 24.68 8.69 -9.21
C TRP A 209 24.04 9.04 -10.56
N LEU A 210 23.88 8.08 -11.46
CA LEU A 210 23.13 8.29 -12.71
C LEU A 210 21.64 8.55 -12.43
N ALA A 211 21.01 7.74 -11.58
CA ALA A 211 19.62 7.95 -11.18
C ALA A 211 19.39 9.31 -10.52
N ILE A 212 20.30 9.73 -9.63
CA ILE A 212 20.30 11.07 -9.02
C ILE A 212 20.38 12.16 -10.09
N CYS A 213 21.27 12.01 -11.08
CA CYS A 213 21.42 12.98 -12.15
C CYS A 213 20.14 13.14 -12.98
N GLU A 214 19.46 12.04 -13.30
CA GLU A 214 18.17 12.07 -14.01
C GLU A 214 17.09 12.79 -13.19
N VAL A 215 16.98 12.50 -11.88
CA VAL A 215 16.03 13.19 -11.00
C VAL A 215 16.32 14.70 -10.95
N ILE A 216 17.59 15.10 -10.87
CA ILE A 216 17.99 16.51 -10.88
C ILE A 216 17.64 17.17 -12.22
N ASP A 217 17.88 16.51 -13.34
CA ASP A 217 17.55 17.04 -14.67
C ASP A 217 16.04 17.22 -14.83
N ILE A 218 15.24 16.24 -14.40
CA ILE A 218 13.77 16.35 -14.37
C ILE A 218 13.35 17.57 -13.54
N CYS A 219 13.92 17.76 -12.35
CA CYS A 219 13.60 18.91 -11.51
C CYS A 219 14.02 20.24 -12.15
N ARG A 220 15.15 20.28 -12.86
CA ARG A 220 15.65 21.47 -13.56
C ARG A 220 14.76 21.84 -14.75
N ASP A 221 14.31 20.85 -15.51
CA ASP A 221 13.54 21.05 -16.74
C ASP A 221 12.09 21.48 -16.45
N ILE A 222 11.65 21.37 -15.19
CA ILE A 222 10.30 21.68 -14.72
C ILE A 222 10.35 22.95 -13.85
N LYS A 223 9.31 23.79 -13.89
CA LYS A 223 9.29 25.04 -13.10
C LYS A 223 9.51 24.75 -11.61
N ASN A 224 10.46 25.45 -11.00
CA ASN A 224 10.86 25.29 -9.60
C ASN A 224 9.69 25.31 -8.60
N THR A 225 8.63 26.05 -8.89
CA THR A 225 7.42 26.17 -8.05
C THR A 225 6.58 24.89 -7.96
N LEU A 226 6.89 23.87 -8.76
CA LEU A 226 6.18 22.59 -8.76
C LEU A 226 7.06 21.42 -8.29
N ILE A 227 8.33 21.65 -7.91
CA ILE A 227 9.28 20.57 -7.54
C ILE A 227 8.70 19.66 -6.46
N ASP A 228 8.09 20.23 -5.41
CA ASP A 228 7.45 19.47 -4.33
C ASP A 228 6.41 18.44 -4.83
N ARG A 229 5.68 18.80 -5.89
CA ARG A 229 4.59 18.00 -6.45
C ARG A 229 5.11 16.94 -7.41
N HIS A 230 6.20 17.23 -8.11
CA HIS A 230 6.88 16.29 -9.01
C HIS A 230 7.69 15.26 -8.22
N LEU A 231 8.33 15.67 -7.13
CA LEU A 231 8.99 14.76 -6.20
C LEU A 231 8.00 13.77 -5.60
N LEU A 232 6.76 14.17 -5.28
CA LEU A 232 5.67 13.25 -4.85
C LEU A 232 5.28 12.23 -5.93
N VAL A 233 5.35 12.58 -7.21
CA VAL A 233 5.10 11.64 -8.31
C VAL A 233 6.28 10.68 -8.47
N VAL A 234 7.51 11.18 -8.43
CA VAL A 234 8.72 10.36 -8.36
C VAL A 234 8.65 9.41 -7.17
N PHE A 235 8.18 9.86 -6.01
CA PHE A 235 7.92 8.98 -4.85
C PHE A 235 6.87 7.89 -5.15
N LYS A 236 5.72 8.24 -5.72
CA LYS A 236 4.65 7.27 -6.05
C LYS A 236 5.07 6.23 -7.09
N LEU A 237 5.98 6.58 -8.00
CA LEU A 237 6.55 5.66 -8.97
C LEU A 237 7.43 4.58 -8.34
N VAL A 238 7.92 4.84 -7.12
CA VAL A 238 8.69 3.88 -6.34
C VAL A 238 7.78 3.10 -5.36
N ASP A 239 6.66 3.70 -4.93
CA ASP A 239 5.65 3.10 -4.04
C ASP A 239 4.70 2.13 -4.78
N ASN A 240 4.32 2.45 -6.03
CA ASN A 240 3.50 1.60 -6.88
C ASN A 240 4.37 0.54 -7.59
N GLY A 241 5.02 -0.32 -6.82
CA GLY A 241 5.29 -1.66 -7.31
C GLY A 241 3.95 -2.39 -7.37
N ASP A 242 3.19 -2.24 -8.46
CA ASP A 242 2.02 -3.07 -8.76
C ASP A 242 2.48 -4.52 -8.97
N GLY A 243 2.84 -5.23 -7.89
CA GLY A 243 3.03 -6.68 -7.77
C GLY A 243 3.99 -7.37 -8.76
N THR A 244 4.52 -6.67 -9.76
CA THR A 244 5.09 -7.24 -10.98
C THR A 244 6.62 -7.25 -10.97
N VAL A 245 7.24 -6.86 -9.86
CA VAL A 245 8.64 -7.18 -9.58
C VAL A 245 8.75 -8.40 -8.64
N ASN A 246 7.69 -8.73 -7.89
CA ASN A 246 7.67 -9.93 -7.04
C ASN A 246 7.76 -11.22 -7.86
N GLU A 247 7.14 -11.28 -9.04
CA GLU A 247 7.18 -12.49 -9.89
C GLU A 247 8.58 -12.85 -10.44
N TYR A 248 9.55 -11.93 -10.40
CA TYR A 248 10.89 -12.21 -10.94
C TYR A 248 11.89 -12.76 -9.92
N PHE A 249 11.56 -12.81 -8.63
CA PHE A 249 12.46 -13.32 -7.59
C PHE A 249 11.91 -14.51 -6.80
N GLU A 250 10.65 -14.90 -7.01
CA GLU A 250 10.12 -16.18 -6.50
C GLU A 250 10.79 -17.43 -7.12
N GLN A 251 11.65 -17.27 -8.13
CA GLN A 251 12.51 -18.36 -8.65
C GLN A 251 13.96 -18.33 -8.15
N ALA A 252 14.32 -17.37 -7.29
CA ALA A 252 15.62 -17.37 -6.62
C ALA A 252 15.40 -17.72 -5.14
N GLU A 253 15.35 -19.01 -4.82
CA GLU A 253 15.63 -19.48 -3.47
C GLU A 253 17.01 -18.96 -3.07
N PHE A 254 17.06 -17.85 -2.35
CA PHE A 254 18.31 -17.29 -1.84
C PHE A 254 18.78 -18.12 -0.65
N SER A 255 19.56 -19.17 -0.93
CA SER A 255 20.59 -19.58 0.02
C SER A 255 21.61 -18.44 0.09
N PHE A 256 21.82 -17.90 1.30
CA PHE A 256 22.91 -16.98 1.58
C PHE A 256 24.24 -17.75 1.52
N GLU A 257 24.67 -18.13 0.32
CA GLU A 257 26.01 -18.69 0.12
C GLU A 257 27.02 -17.56 -0.08
N PRO A 258 28.17 -17.57 0.64
CA PRO A 258 29.22 -16.55 0.57
C PRO A 258 29.85 -16.34 -0.80
N GLU A 259 29.54 -17.18 -1.79
CA GLU A 259 30.19 -17.24 -3.11
C GLU A 259 29.36 -16.59 -4.24
N PHE A 260 28.16 -16.08 -3.94
CA PHE A 260 27.31 -15.50 -4.98
C PHE A 260 27.82 -14.13 -5.44
N ASN A 261 28.17 -13.98 -6.73
CA ASN A 261 28.56 -12.70 -7.30
C ASN A 261 27.32 -11.87 -7.65
N TRP A 262 26.89 -11.05 -6.70
CA TRP A 262 25.71 -10.17 -6.77
C TRP A 262 25.75 -9.05 -7.83
N GLN A 263 26.91 -8.78 -8.46
CA GLN A 263 27.10 -7.62 -9.33
C GLN A 263 26.21 -7.58 -10.59
N PRO A 264 26.00 -8.69 -11.32
CA PRO A 264 25.18 -8.66 -12.54
C PRO A 264 23.68 -8.42 -12.26
N ALA A 265 23.13 -9.06 -11.23
CA ALA A 265 21.74 -8.88 -10.82
C ALA A 265 21.48 -7.44 -10.33
N LEU A 266 22.42 -6.88 -9.55
CA LEU A 266 22.37 -5.50 -9.09
C LEU A 266 22.36 -4.52 -10.28
N LYS A 267 23.21 -4.77 -11.28
CA LYS A 267 23.28 -3.95 -12.49
C LYS A 267 21.97 -4.00 -13.30
N ALA A 268 21.38 -5.19 -13.48
CA ALA A 268 20.12 -5.34 -14.21
C ALA A 268 18.94 -4.60 -13.52
N ALA A 269 18.83 -4.69 -12.20
CA ALA A 269 17.83 -3.96 -11.43
C ALA A 269 18.04 -2.44 -11.54
N GLN A 270 19.30 -1.99 -11.47
CA GLN A 270 19.67 -0.57 -11.63
C GLN A 270 19.33 -0.03 -13.02
N ASP A 271 19.63 -0.78 -14.08
CA ASP A 271 19.35 -0.38 -15.47
C ASP A 271 17.84 -0.25 -15.72
N LYS A 272 17.03 -1.19 -15.19
CA LYS A 272 15.57 -1.16 -15.27
C LYS A 272 14.98 0.06 -14.55
N LEU A 273 15.49 0.38 -13.37
CA LEU A 273 15.06 1.58 -12.64
C LEU A 273 15.43 2.85 -13.41
N LEU A 274 16.65 2.93 -13.93
CA LEU A 274 17.10 4.09 -14.70
C LEU A 274 16.22 4.29 -15.94
N ALA A 275 15.83 3.21 -16.62
CA ALA A 275 14.86 3.26 -17.71
C ALA A 275 13.50 3.81 -17.26
N ASN A 276 12.96 3.33 -16.13
CA ASN A 276 11.71 3.82 -15.55
C ASN A 276 11.80 5.32 -15.20
N ILE A 277 12.86 5.77 -14.54
CA ILE A 277 13.06 7.19 -14.18
C ILE A 277 13.10 8.06 -15.44
N ARG A 278 13.86 7.64 -16.45
CA ARG A 278 13.98 8.37 -17.72
C ARG A 278 12.65 8.50 -18.44
N GLU A 279 11.91 7.40 -18.52
CA GLU A 279 10.60 7.35 -19.16
C GLU A 279 9.59 8.26 -18.45
N GLN A 280 9.57 8.24 -17.13
CA GLN A 280 8.73 9.12 -16.32
C GLN A 280 9.19 10.57 -16.40
N GLY A 281 10.50 10.82 -16.57
CA GLY A 281 11.03 12.14 -16.89
C GLY A 281 10.54 12.67 -18.23
N VAL A 282 10.44 11.83 -19.27
CA VAL A 282 9.81 12.19 -20.55
C VAL A 282 8.36 12.60 -20.33
N LEU A 283 7.62 11.83 -19.54
CA LEU A 283 6.22 12.13 -19.20
C LEU A 283 6.05 13.46 -18.46
N LEU A 284 6.83 13.68 -17.41
CA LEU A 284 6.73 14.90 -16.61
C LEU A 284 7.11 16.15 -17.43
N ARG A 285 8.12 16.04 -18.30
CA ARG A 285 8.45 17.09 -19.27
C ARG A 285 7.28 17.35 -20.24
N TRP A 286 6.66 16.29 -20.74
CA TRP A 286 5.50 16.39 -21.62
C TRP A 286 4.30 17.05 -20.92
N PHE A 287 3.97 16.69 -19.67
CA PHE A 287 2.92 17.36 -18.91
C PHE A 287 3.20 18.85 -18.70
N ASN A 288 4.44 19.18 -18.36
CA ASN A 288 4.86 20.57 -18.17
C ASN A 288 4.75 21.39 -19.47
N GLN A 289 5.09 20.78 -20.61
CA GLN A 289 5.05 21.42 -21.92
C GLN A 289 3.63 21.54 -22.51
N HIS A 290 2.83 20.48 -22.42
CA HIS A 290 1.58 20.34 -23.19
C HIS A 290 0.30 20.41 -22.35
N CYS A 291 0.35 20.05 -21.07
CA CYS A 291 -0.86 19.97 -20.24
C CYS A 291 -1.04 21.14 -19.28
N ARG A 292 -0.02 21.98 -19.06
CA ARG A 292 -0.04 23.14 -18.13
C ARG A 292 -0.64 22.79 -16.76
N VAL A 293 -0.37 21.58 -16.27
CA VAL A 293 -0.94 21.01 -15.04
C VAL A 293 -0.64 21.89 -13.83
N SER A 294 -1.65 22.12 -12.99
CA SER A 294 -1.56 23.10 -11.90
C SER A 294 -1.77 22.51 -10.51
N ASN A 295 -2.35 21.31 -10.40
CA ASN A 295 -2.64 20.66 -9.13
C ASN A 295 -2.30 19.15 -9.12
N LYS A 296 -2.26 18.55 -7.92
CA LYS A 296 -1.85 17.15 -7.70
C LYS A 296 -2.80 16.15 -8.37
N GLN A 297 -4.10 16.37 -8.26
CA GLN A 297 -5.13 15.47 -8.79
C GLN A 297 -5.07 15.41 -10.33
N GLU A 298 -4.81 16.55 -10.98
CA GLU A 298 -4.57 16.59 -12.43
C GLU A 298 -3.36 15.77 -12.81
N ILE A 299 -2.23 15.95 -12.13
CA ILE A 299 -1.01 15.18 -12.41
C ILE A 299 -1.26 13.68 -12.23
N GLU A 300 -1.91 13.27 -11.14
CA GLU A 300 -2.23 11.85 -10.88
C GLU A 300 -3.17 11.28 -11.95
N ARG A 301 -4.19 12.03 -12.36
CA ARG A 301 -5.11 11.62 -13.42
C ARG A 301 -4.40 11.45 -14.75
N TYR A 302 -3.56 12.41 -15.14
CA TYR A 302 -2.81 12.32 -16.39
C TYR A 302 -1.75 11.20 -16.34
N LEU A 303 -1.15 10.95 -15.17
CA LEU A 303 -0.21 9.83 -14.96
C LEU A 303 -0.90 8.48 -15.18
N ALA A 304 -2.08 8.28 -14.58
CA ALA A 304 -2.88 7.07 -14.77
C ALA A 304 -3.23 6.88 -16.26
N PHE A 305 -3.75 7.94 -16.87
CA PHE A 305 -4.09 7.97 -18.29
C PHE A 305 -2.89 7.62 -19.21
N PHE A 306 -1.71 8.19 -18.95
CA PHE A 306 -0.49 7.86 -19.68
C PHE A 306 -0.08 6.40 -19.50
N ASN A 307 -0.04 5.92 -18.26
CA ASN A 307 0.38 4.55 -17.94
C ASN A 307 -0.54 3.51 -18.58
N ASP A 308 -1.86 3.76 -18.59
CA ASP A 308 -2.83 2.89 -19.24
C ASP A 308 -2.65 2.89 -20.76
N THR A 309 -2.50 4.06 -21.37
CA THR A 309 -2.22 4.19 -22.81
C THR A 309 -0.95 3.44 -23.18
N ARG A 310 0.10 3.55 -22.37
CA ARG A 310 1.36 2.83 -22.57
C ARG A 310 1.16 1.32 -22.53
N LYS A 311 0.48 0.81 -21.50
CA LYS A 311 0.19 -0.63 -21.36
C LYS A 311 -0.53 -1.14 -22.61
N MET A 312 -1.47 -0.36 -23.15
CA MET A 312 -2.17 -0.69 -24.39
C MET A 312 -1.24 -0.65 -25.62
N CYS A 313 -0.46 0.43 -25.80
CA CYS A 313 0.52 0.58 -26.88
C CYS A 313 1.51 -0.58 -26.92
N ASN A 314 2.08 -0.97 -25.77
CA ASN A 314 3.02 -2.08 -25.67
C ASN A 314 2.39 -3.42 -26.09
N LYS A 315 1.12 -3.65 -25.74
CA LYS A 315 0.39 -4.86 -26.13
C LYS A 315 0.16 -4.96 -27.63
N VAL A 316 -0.01 -3.83 -28.32
CA VAL A 316 -0.22 -3.80 -29.78
C VAL A 316 1.06 -3.50 -30.58
N GLY A 317 2.21 -3.29 -29.91
CA GLY A 317 3.48 -2.96 -30.55
C GLY A 317 3.55 -1.53 -31.12
N GLU A 318 2.72 -0.61 -30.65
CA GLU A 318 2.69 0.77 -31.12
C GLU A 318 3.53 1.72 -30.25
N LYS A 319 4.04 2.80 -30.85
CA LYS A 319 4.67 3.90 -30.10
C LYS A 319 3.62 4.89 -29.57
N MET A 320 3.87 5.46 -28.39
CA MET A 320 2.99 6.49 -27.82
C MET A 320 3.09 7.82 -28.58
N ALA A 321 1.94 8.44 -28.81
CA ALA A 321 1.81 9.75 -29.44
C ALA A 321 1.97 10.88 -28.41
N LEU A 322 3.20 11.40 -28.26
CA LEU A 322 3.55 12.45 -27.31
C LEU A 322 3.67 13.85 -27.93
N SER A 323 3.04 14.11 -29.08
CA SER A 323 3.10 15.42 -29.75
C SER A 323 2.15 16.46 -29.14
N SER A 324 0.99 16.03 -28.63
CA SER A 324 0.03 16.90 -27.93
C SER A 324 -0.90 16.08 -27.05
N LYS A 325 -1.62 16.74 -26.14
CA LYS A 325 -2.62 16.12 -25.27
C LYS A 325 -3.71 15.43 -26.07
N GLU A 326 -4.15 16.06 -27.15
CA GLU A 326 -5.19 15.57 -28.04
C GLU A 326 -4.74 14.32 -28.81
N ALA A 327 -3.47 14.28 -29.22
CA ALA A 327 -2.90 13.11 -29.90
C ALA A 327 -2.86 11.88 -28.98
N LEU A 328 -2.41 12.06 -27.73
CA LEU A 328 -2.40 10.97 -26.75
C LEU A 328 -3.82 10.49 -26.41
N LYS A 329 -4.77 11.43 -26.26
CA LYS A 329 -6.20 11.13 -26.06
C LYS A 329 -6.78 10.32 -27.20
N SER A 330 -6.59 10.76 -28.43
CA SER A 330 -7.10 10.05 -29.61
C SER A 330 -6.52 8.64 -29.72
N GLN A 331 -5.23 8.47 -29.44
CA GLN A 331 -4.61 7.14 -29.41
C GLN A 331 -5.21 6.26 -28.31
N HIS A 332 -5.39 6.79 -27.09
CA HIS A 332 -6.00 6.05 -25.99
C HIS A 332 -7.42 5.60 -26.30
N ASP A 333 -8.26 6.49 -26.83
CA ASP A 333 -9.66 6.19 -27.14
C ASP A 333 -9.74 5.10 -28.22
N ARG A 334 -8.89 5.16 -29.26
CA ARG A 334 -8.80 4.12 -30.29
C ARG A 334 -8.34 2.78 -29.72
N LEU A 335 -7.31 2.76 -28.88
CA LEU A 335 -6.81 1.53 -28.26
C LEU A 335 -7.84 0.94 -27.29
N THR A 336 -8.55 1.78 -26.54
CA THR A 336 -9.65 1.36 -25.68
C THR A 336 -10.76 0.70 -26.50
N ALA A 337 -11.10 1.26 -27.66
CA ALA A 337 -12.04 0.64 -28.59
C ALA A 337 -11.53 -0.71 -29.11
N HIS A 338 -10.24 -0.81 -29.46
CA HIS A 338 -9.60 -2.06 -29.90
C HIS A 338 -9.63 -3.16 -28.83
N PHE A 339 -9.47 -2.80 -27.56
CA PHE A 339 -9.53 -3.76 -26.44
C PHE A 339 -10.94 -3.98 -25.88
N ARG A 340 -11.95 -3.21 -26.34
CA ARG A 340 -13.31 -3.23 -25.79
C ARG A 340 -13.92 -4.62 -25.82
N ASP A 341 -13.83 -5.31 -26.96
CA ASP A 341 -14.45 -6.63 -27.13
C ASP A 341 -13.75 -7.69 -26.28
N ALA A 342 -12.41 -7.64 -26.19
CA ALA A 342 -11.65 -8.53 -25.33
C ALA A 342 -11.95 -8.30 -23.83
N ILE A 343 -12.14 -7.04 -23.42
CA ILE A 343 -12.53 -6.68 -22.05
C ILE A 343 -13.95 -7.17 -21.75
N LEU A 344 -14.90 -6.96 -22.67
CA LEU A 344 -16.28 -7.43 -22.53
C LEU A 344 -16.34 -8.96 -22.46
N GLN A 345 -15.58 -9.67 -23.28
CA GLN A 345 -15.46 -11.12 -23.22
C GLN A 345 -14.87 -11.60 -21.88
N ARG A 346 -13.84 -10.93 -21.37
CA ARG A 346 -13.26 -11.27 -20.06
C ARG A 346 -14.22 -11.01 -18.91
N MET A 347 -14.98 -9.90 -18.95
CA MET A 347 -16.01 -9.60 -17.95
C MET A 347 -17.15 -10.61 -17.98
N ARG A 348 -17.57 -11.06 -19.18
CA ARG A 348 -18.55 -12.15 -19.33
C ARG A 348 -18.00 -13.45 -18.75
N ALA A 349 -16.80 -13.87 -19.14
CA ALA A 349 -16.17 -15.08 -18.60
C ALA A 349 -16.01 -15.05 -17.07
N GLN A 350 -15.67 -13.89 -16.48
CA GLN A 350 -15.62 -13.72 -15.02
C GLN A 350 -17.00 -13.79 -14.36
N ARG A 351 -18.04 -13.26 -15.01
CA ARG A 351 -19.43 -13.37 -14.55
C ARG A 351 -19.89 -14.83 -14.60
N ASP A 352 -19.62 -15.53 -15.70
CA ASP A 352 -19.99 -16.93 -15.91
C ASP A 352 -19.28 -17.83 -14.89
N ALA A 353 -17.98 -17.65 -14.68
CA ALA A 353 -17.22 -18.37 -13.66
C ALA A 353 -17.74 -18.11 -12.24
N ARG A 354 -18.16 -16.87 -11.93
CA ARG A 354 -18.80 -16.54 -10.64
C ARG A 354 -20.15 -17.23 -10.49
N ARG A 355 -20.95 -17.27 -11.56
CA ARG A 355 -22.24 -17.97 -11.62
C ARG A 355 -22.06 -19.47 -11.38
N GLU A 356 -21.12 -20.10 -12.07
CA GLU A 356 -20.77 -21.52 -11.87
C GLU A 356 -20.27 -21.82 -10.45
N GLY A 357 -19.41 -20.96 -9.88
CA GLY A 357 -18.90 -21.11 -8.51
C GLY A 357 -20.02 -21.10 -7.47
N ILE A 358 -20.96 -20.14 -7.60
CA ILE A 358 -22.11 -20.01 -6.71
C ILE A 358 -23.03 -21.24 -6.82
N ILE A 359 -23.34 -21.68 -8.04
CA ILE A 359 -24.19 -22.87 -8.27
C ILE A 359 -23.52 -24.13 -7.71
N LYS A 360 -22.20 -24.28 -7.87
CA LYS A 360 -21.44 -25.43 -7.36
C LYS A 360 -21.36 -25.46 -5.83
N GLU A 361 -21.24 -24.31 -5.19
CA GLU A 361 -21.12 -24.19 -3.73
C GLU A 361 -22.48 -24.34 -3.02
N LEU A 362 -23.58 -23.95 -3.68
CA LEU A 362 -24.92 -23.94 -3.07
C LEU A 362 -25.85 -25.04 -3.59
N GLY A 363 -25.56 -25.66 -4.74
CA GLY A 363 -26.41 -26.67 -5.37
C GLY A 363 -27.59 -26.06 -6.15
N SER A 364 -28.19 -26.87 -7.05
CA SER A 364 -29.32 -26.45 -7.88
C SER A 364 -30.65 -26.35 -7.12
N TYR A 365 -30.78 -27.08 -6.01
CA TYR A 365 -31.98 -27.08 -5.15
C TYR A 365 -31.59 -26.97 -3.68
N HIS A 366 -32.21 -26.01 -2.96
CA HIS A 366 -32.08 -25.92 -1.51
C HIS A 366 -33.26 -26.57 -0.81
N GLU A 367 -33.00 -27.68 -0.11
CA GLU A 367 -34.00 -28.41 0.68
C GLU A 367 -34.79 -27.48 1.62
N SER A 368 -34.11 -26.52 2.28
CA SER A 368 -34.74 -25.51 3.14
C SER A 368 -35.71 -24.59 2.38
N GLN A 369 -35.39 -24.20 1.16
CA GLN A 369 -36.25 -23.34 0.33
C GLN A 369 -37.40 -24.12 -0.30
N VAL A 370 -37.20 -25.40 -0.64
CA VAL A 370 -38.27 -26.29 -1.10
C VAL A 370 -39.31 -26.49 0.00
N ILE A 371 -38.88 -26.76 1.23
CA ILE A 371 -39.78 -26.86 2.39
C ILE A 371 -40.56 -25.55 2.61
N ILE A 372 -39.89 -24.40 2.47
CA ILE A 372 -40.55 -23.10 2.56
C ILE A 372 -41.58 -22.91 1.42
N ALA A 373 -41.23 -23.29 0.19
CA ALA A 373 -42.13 -23.20 -0.96
C ALA A 373 -43.36 -24.09 -0.79
N GLU A 374 -43.20 -25.32 -0.29
CA GLU A 374 -44.30 -26.22 0.04
C GLU A 374 -45.19 -25.62 1.13
N LYS A 375 -44.59 -25.08 2.20
CA LYS A 375 -45.33 -24.44 3.30
C LYS A 375 -46.15 -23.23 2.83
N LEU A 376 -45.61 -22.47 1.87
CA LEU A 376 -46.28 -21.29 1.32
C LEU A 376 -47.28 -21.59 0.19
N SER A 377 -47.28 -22.80 -0.37
CA SER A 377 -48.04 -23.15 -1.58
C SER A 377 -49.53 -22.73 -1.53
N GLN A 378 -50.22 -22.98 -0.42
CA GLN A 378 -51.62 -22.59 -0.23
C GLN A 378 -51.80 -21.07 -0.16
N THR A 379 -50.91 -20.37 0.55
CA THR A 379 -50.94 -18.90 0.68
C THR A 379 -50.70 -18.21 -0.65
N LEU A 380 -49.78 -18.75 -1.47
CA LEU A 380 -49.54 -18.26 -2.84
C LEU A 380 -50.77 -18.49 -3.73
N ALA A 381 -51.42 -19.66 -3.62
CA ALA A 381 -52.61 -20.00 -4.40
C ALA A 381 -53.83 -19.11 -4.08
N GLN A 382 -53.90 -18.53 -2.86
CA GLN A 382 -54.93 -17.56 -2.49
C GLN A 382 -54.74 -16.19 -3.16
N HIS A 383 -53.57 -15.91 -3.74
CA HIS A 383 -53.24 -14.64 -4.38
C HIS A 383 -52.81 -14.83 -5.85
N PRO A 384 -53.66 -15.44 -6.70
CA PRO A 384 -53.27 -15.82 -8.06
C PRO A 384 -52.91 -14.62 -8.94
N THR A 385 -53.46 -13.44 -8.65
CA THR A 385 -53.19 -12.18 -9.37
C THR A 385 -51.76 -11.68 -9.22
N LEU A 386 -51.03 -12.11 -8.18
CA LEU A 386 -49.64 -11.72 -7.96
C LEU A 386 -48.64 -12.63 -8.68
N ASN A 387 -49.08 -13.79 -9.17
CA ASN A 387 -48.24 -14.82 -9.79
C ASN A 387 -46.93 -15.03 -9.02
N ALA A 388 -47.06 -15.24 -7.71
CA ALA A 388 -45.95 -15.28 -6.77
C ALA A 388 -45.24 -16.63 -6.80
N ARG A 389 -43.90 -16.62 -6.83
CA ARG A 389 -43.05 -17.82 -6.83
C ARG A 389 -41.91 -17.69 -5.84
N VAL A 390 -41.74 -18.66 -4.96
CA VAL A 390 -40.55 -18.76 -4.09
C VAL A 390 -39.33 -19.12 -4.94
N LEU A 391 -38.20 -18.45 -4.71
CA LEU A 391 -36.94 -18.80 -5.35
C LEU A 391 -36.31 -19.98 -4.61
N THR A 392 -36.12 -21.11 -5.28
CA THR A 392 -35.83 -22.39 -4.61
C THR A 392 -34.38 -22.88 -4.71
N GLY A 393 -33.58 -22.24 -5.56
CA GLY A 393 -32.20 -22.64 -5.81
C GLY A 393 -31.29 -21.48 -6.20
N GLY A 394 -29.99 -21.76 -6.28
CA GLY A 394 -28.99 -20.74 -6.65
C GLY A 394 -29.26 -20.10 -8.01
N GLU A 395 -29.72 -20.87 -9.00
CA GLU A 395 -30.08 -20.38 -10.33
C GLU A 395 -31.25 -19.39 -10.30
N ASP A 396 -32.33 -19.72 -9.58
CA ASP A 396 -33.50 -18.84 -9.42
C ASP A 396 -33.11 -17.47 -8.83
N TYR A 397 -32.23 -17.47 -7.82
CA TYR A 397 -31.73 -16.24 -7.18
C TYR A 397 -30.83 -15.41 -8.09
N LEU A 398 -30.01 -16.07 -8.90
CA LEU A 398 -29.11 -15.42 -9.85
C LEU A 398 -29.90 -14.80 -11.01
N ASP A 399 -30.84 -15.54 -11.58
CA ASP A 399 -31.68 -15.07 -12.67
C ASP A 399 -32.58 -13.91 -12.21
N GLU A 400 -33.19 -14.00 -11.01
CA GLU A 400 -33.94 -12.88 -10.43
C GLU A 400 -33.05 -11.65 -10.27
N ALA A 401 -31.86 -11.80 -9.68
CA ALA A 401 -30.96 -10.67 -9.44
C ALA A 401 -30.46 -10.01 -10.74
N GLU A 402 -30.20 -10.80 -11.78
CA GLU A 402 -29.72 -10.30 -13.07
C GLU A 402 -30.85 -9.62 -13.86
N GLU A 403 -32.01 -10.27 -13.97
CA GLU A 403 -33.17 -9.72 -14.70
C GLU A 403 -33.72 -8.44 -14.04
N MET A 404 -33.67 -8.38 -12.71
CA MET A 404 -34.17 -7.23 -11.94
C MET A 404 -33.08 -6.25 -11.52
N ALA A 405 -31.82 -6.49 -11.91
CA ALA A 405 -30.66 -5.66 -11.57
C ALA A 405 -30.48 -5.34 -10.07
N HIS A 406 -30.86 -6.23 -9.15
CA HIS A 406 -30.80 -5.98 -7.70
C HIS A 406 -29.87 -6.91 -6.93
N CYS A 407 -29.52 -6.55 -5.70
CA CYS A 407 -28.45 -7.19 -4.92
C CYS A 407 -28.82 -8.53 -4.26
N LEU A 408 -29.76 -9.31 -4.80
CA LEU A 408 -30.29 -10.53 -4.14
C LEU A 408 -29.21 -11.57 -3.86
N VAL A 409 -28.23 -11.67 -4.76
CA VAL A 409 -27.12 -12.64 -4.70
C VAL A 409 -26.37 -12.56 -3.37
N ASN A 410 -26.34 -11.40 -2.72
CA ASN A 410 -25.66 -11.22 -1.43
C ASN A 410 -26.34 -12.01 -0.28
N TYR A 411 -27.58 -12.44 -0.46
CA TYR A 411 -28.35 -13.17 0.56
C TYR A 411 -28.39 -14.68 0.33
N LEU A 412 -27.72 -15.20 -0.70
CA LEU A 412 -27.68 -16.62 -1.02
C LEU A 412 -27.22 -17.50 0.14
N GLY A 413 -26.18 -17.08 0.87
CA GLY A 413 -25.70 -17.83 2.05
C GLY A 413 -26.71 -17.85 3.21
N ALA A 414 -27.57 -16.82 3.33
CA ALA A 414 -28.65 -16.79 4.31
C ALA A 414 -29.85 -17.64 3.85
N ALA A 415 -30.13 -17.67 2.54
CA ALA A 415 -31.13 -18.52 1.94
C ALA A 415 -30.78 -20.00 2.10
N HIS A 416 -29.52 -20.37 1.85
CA HIS A 416 -28.97 -21.71 2.11
C HIS A 416 -29.27 -22.18 3.53
N LYS A 417 -29.00 -21.32 4.51
CA LYS A 417 -29.20 -21.60 5.94
C LYS A 417 -30.69 -21.62 6.36
N GLY A 418 -31.63 -21.36 5.44
CA GLY A 418 -33.06 -21.32 5.74
C GLY A 418 -33.48 -20.18 6.66
N VAL A 419 -32.68 -19.09 6.71
CA VAL A 419 -32.97 -17.89 7.50
C VAL A 419 -33.30 -16.67 6.63
N PHE A 420 -33.44 -16.89 5.32
CA PHE A 420 -33.85 -15.91 4.35
C PHE A 420 -34.66 -16.60 3.25
N VAL A 421 -35.67 -15.93 2.71
CA VAL A 421 -36.42 -16.39 1.53
C VAL A 421 -36.74 -15.18 0.65
N ALA A 422 -36.72 -15.39 -0.66
CA ALA A 422 -37.15 -14.41 -1.64
C ALA A 422 -38.27 -14.98 -2.52
N LEU A 423 -39.21 -14.13 -2.89
CA LEU A 423 -40.34 -14.43 -3.75
C LEU A 423 -40.33 -13.45 -4.93
N SER A 424 -40.39 -14.01 -6.13
CA SER A 424 -40.66 -13.27 -7.38
C SER A 424 -42.15 -13.01 -7.47
N LEU A 425 -42.56 -11.77 -7.66
CA LEU A 425 -43.96 -11.36 -7.84
C LEU A 425 -44.13 -10.80 -9.25
N ARG A 426 -45.03 -11.38 -10.04
CA ARG A 426 -45.25 -11.04 -11.46
C ARG A 426 -46.73 -10.71 -11.75
N PRO A 427 -47.29 -9.67 -11.12
CA PRO A 427 -48.69 -9.31 -11.33
C PRO A 427 -48.98 -8.94 -12.79
N GLU A 428 -50.13 -9.37 -13.31
CA GLU A 428 -50.52 -9.13 -14.70
C GLU A 428 -50.67 -7.61 -14.97
N GLY A 429 -50.06 -7.13 -16.07
CA GLY A 429 -50.10 -5.72 -16.44
C GLY A 429 -49.31 -4.78 -15.53
N GLN A 430 -48.53 -5.30 -14.57
CA GLN A 430 -47.72 -4.52 -13.64
C GLN A 430 -46.24 -4.90 -13.72
N GLN A 431 -45.38 -4.05 -13.16
CA GLN A 431 -43.94 -4.32 -13.07
C GLN A 431 -43.68 -5.46 -12.09
N ARG A 432 -42.78 -6.38 -12.48
CA ARG A 432 -42.27 -7.43 -11.59
C ARG A 432 -41.60 -6.81 -10.36
N THR A 433 -41.73 -7.47 -9.21
CA THR A 433 -41.05 -7.07 -7.97
C THR A 433 -40.56 -8.29 -7.21
N THR A 434 -39.59 -8.11 -6.31
CA THR A 434 -39.02 -9.19 -5.49
C THR A 434 -39.25 -8.90 -4.02
N LEU A 435 -40.05 -9.73 -3.35
CA LEU A 435 -40.25 -9.66 -1.90
C LEU A 435 -39.21 -10.55 -1.21
N SER A 436 -38.58 -10.05 -0.16
CA SER A 436 -37.66 -10.83 0.67
C SER A 436 -38.05 -10.79 2.13
N LEU A 437 -37.88 -11.93 2.80
CA LEU A 437 -38.12 -12.11 4.22
C LEU A 437 -36.88 -12.71 4.88
N ALA A 438 -36.64 -12.31 6.11
CA ALA A 438 -35.55 -12.82 6.93
C ALA A 438 -36.11 -13.39 8.24
N LYS A 439 -35.42 -14.40 8.76
CA LYS A 439 -35.74 -15.02 10.05
C LYS A 439 -34.76 -14.51 11.10
N ASP A 440 -35.25 -13.72 12.06
CA ASP A 440 -34.47 -13.28 13.22
C ASP A 440 -35.07 -13.86 14.51
N LYS A 441 -34.22 -14.43 15.37
CA LYS A 441 -34.61 -15.07 16.64
C LYS A 441 -35.81 -16.04 16.55
N GLY A 442 -35.95 -16.72 15.41
CA GLY A 442 -37.02 -17.69 15.19
C GLY A 442 -38.24 -17.15 14.46
N VAL A 443 -38.37 -15.83 14.30
CA VAL A 443 -39.54 -15.16 13.72
C VAL A 443 -39.21 -14.64 12.33
N TRP A 444 -40.10 -14.89 11.37
CA TRP A 444 -40.05 -14.36 10.03
C TRP A 444 -40.69 -12.98 9.95
N SER A 445 -39.98 -12.04 9.34
CA SER A 445 -40.47 -10.71 9.04
C SER A 445 -40.00 -10.24 7.67
N LYS A 446 -40.72 -9.26 7.09
CA LYS A 446 -40.30 -8.57 5.88
C LYS A 446 -38.88 -8.01 6.06
N HIS A 447 -37.99 -8.36 5.13
CA HIS A 447 -36.64 -7.79 5.06
C HIS A 447 -36.66 -6.59 4.13
N GLN A 448 -36.89 -6.84 2.84
CA GLN A 448 -36.93 -5.82 1.79
C GLN A 448 -37.91 -6.20 0.68
N HIS A 449 -38.40 -5.22 -0.07
CA HIS A 449 -39.21 -5.43 -1.27
C HIS A 449 -38.67 -4.54 -2.39
N PHE A 450 -38.15 -5.17 -3.43
CA PHE A 450 -37.40 -4.52 -4.50
C PHE A 450 -38.25 -4.38 -5.77
N GLY A 451 -38.21 -3.21 -6.39
CA GLY A 451 -38.47 -3.04 -7.82
C GLY A 451 -37.21 -3.32 -8.66
N TYR A 452 -37.28 -3.02 -9.95
CA TYR A 452 -36.12 -3.05 -10.84
C TYR A 452 -35.03 -2.10 -10.31
N ASP A 453 -33.75 -2.50 -10.40
CA ASP A 453 -32.60 -1.73 -9.90
C ASP A 453 -32.71 -1.31 -8.40
N ASN A 454 -33.34 -2.16 -7.58
CA ASN A 454 -33.63 -1.90 -6.16
C ASN A 454 -34.55 -0.68 -5.92
N GLU A 455 -35.33 -0.27 -6.92
CA GLU A 455 -36.30 0.82 -6.77
C GLU A 455 -37.34 0.50 -5.69
N VAL A 456 -37.87 1.55 -5.05
CA VAL A 456 -38.93 1.42 -4.06
C VAL A 456 -40.24 1.09 -4.79
N VAL A 457 -40.94 0.05 -4.34
CA VAL A 457 -42.23 -0.34 -4.91
C VAL A 457 -43.28 0.75 -4.62
N GLU A 458 -43.83 1.36 -5.67
CA GLU A 458 -44.70 2.54 -5.58
C GLU A 458 -46.06 2.28 -4.90
N ASN A 459 -46.56 1.04 -4.93
CA ASN A 459 -47.86 0.67 -4.36
C ASN A 459 -47.76 -0.44 -3.29
N PRO A 460 -47.18 -0.15 -2.12
CA PRO A 460 -46.96 -1.16 -1.08
C PRO A 460 -48.24 -1.73 -0.49
N ALA A 461 -49.36 -1.00 -0.55
CA ALA A 461 -50.66 -1.44 -0.04
C ALA A 461 -51.20 -2.67 -0.77
N LEU A 462 -50.90 -2.80 -2.07
CA LEU A 462 -51.26 -3.98 -2.88
C LEU A 462 -50.63 -5.27 -2.34
N TYR A 463 -49.45 -5.16 -1.74
CA TYR A 463 -48.64 -6.29 -1.29
C TYR A 463 -48.69 -6.51 0.22
N GLN A 464 -49.33 -5.62 0.97
CA GLN A 464 -49.31 -5.64 2.43
C GLN A 464 -50.03 -6.88 2.98
N ASP A 465 -51.29 -7.13 2.58
CA ASP A 465 -52.05 -8.33 2.99
C ASP A 465 -51.31 -9.62 2.59
N PHE A 466 -50.76 -9.66 1.38
CA PHE A 466 -49.96 -10.79 0.91
C PHE A 466 -48.70 -11.01 1.78
N THR A 467 -47.94 -9.95 2.06
CA THR A 467 -46.72 -10.02 2.87
C THR A 467 -47.02 -10.48 4.29
N ASP A 468 -48.11 -9.98 4.88
CA ASP A 468 -48.54 -10.32 6.23
C ASP A 468 -48.97 -11.79 6.31
N ARG A 469 -49.73 -12.29 5.33
CA ARG A 469 -50.10 -13.71 5.24
C ARG A 469 -48.92 -14.63 5.02
N VAL A 470 -47.95 -14.23 4.18
CA VAL A 470 -46.70 -14.98 4.00
C VAL A 470 -45.93 -15.06 5.32
N CYS A 471 -45.79 -13.95 6.06
CA CYS A 471 -45.17 -13.95 7.38
C CYS A 471 -45.92 -14.86 8.37
N ALA A 472 -47.24 -14.74 8.46
CA ALA A 472 -48.08 -15.54 9.36
C ALA A 472 -47.92 -17.05 9.08
N THR A 473 -48.01 -17.44 7.81
CA THR A 473 -47.81 -18.82 7.36
C THR A 473 -46.43 -19.34 7.77
N LEU A 474 -45.37 -18.55 7.56
CA LEU A 474 -44.01 -18.96 7.93
C LEU A 474 -43.82 -19.08 9.44
N ASN A 475 -44.49 -18.24 10.23
CA ASN A 475 -44.45 -18.26 11.69
C ASN A 475 -45.36 -19.34 12.32
N GLY A 476 -46.28 -19.93 11.55
CA GLY A 476 -47.19 -20.97 12.03
C GLY A 476 -48.52 -20.47 12.55
N ASP A 477 -48.84 -19.19 12.30
CA ASP A 477 -50.16 -18.61 12.55
C ASP A 477 -51.04 -18.90 11.33
N GLN A 478 -52.03 -19.80 11.48
CA GLN A 478 -53.01 -20.11 10.43
C GLN A 478 -54.21 -19.17 10.47
#